data_AF-A0A1H9I9R0-F1
#
_entry.id   AF-A0A1H9I9R0-F1
#
_cell.length_a   1.000
_cell.length_b   1.000
_cell.length_c   1.000
_cell.angle_alpha   90.00
_cell.angle_beta   90.00
_cell.angle_gamma   90.00
#
_symmetry.space_group_name_H-M   'P 1'
#
loop_
_entity.id
_entity.type
_entity.pdbx_description
1 polymer ?
#
loop_
_entity_poly.entity_id
_entity_poly.type
_entity_poly.pdbx_seq_one_letter_code
_entity_poly.pdbx_strand_id
1 'polypeptide(L)'
;MRSGRSTALAAIFAIGALPVVLPAALPAPAWAQAPSRAAPTKAQLDSAAYTLRIVMTALQSNEVEQPVKNALFDCLYSNSIGEISAQADKVIAANAGKVDRKDASQMLAVVAGTCGYRPPATKPAAKSAPKR
;
A
#
# COMPACT_ATOMS: atom_id res chain seq x y z
N MET A 1 20.57 -45.35 42.09
CA MET A 1 19.34 -46.01 42.60
C MET A 1 18.21 -45.60 41.66
N ARG A 2 17.92 -46.30 40.55
CA ARG A 2 17.29 -47.61 40.34
C ARG A 2 15.91 -47.74 41.01
N SER A 3 14.86 -47.58 40.19
CA SER A 3 13.56 -48.30 40.19
C SER A 3 12.64 -47.51 39.23
N GLY A 4 12.22 -47.97 38.05
CA GLY A 4 12.10 -49.31 37.52
C GLY A 4 10.76 -49.92 37.93
N ARG A 5 9.72 -49.77 37.09
CA ARG A 5 8.55 -50.67 37.06
C ARG A 5 7.71 -50.46 35.79
N SER A 6 7.92 -51.36 34.84
CA SER A 6 7.10 -51.65 33.68
C SER A 6 5.82 -52.39 34.10
N THR A 7 4.70 -52.16 33.38
CA THR A 7 3.78 -53.19 32.83
C THR A 7 2.60 -52.50 32.14
N ALA A 8 2.46 -52.69 30.82
CA ALA A 8 1.33 -53.39 30.14
C ALA A 8 0.04 -52.53 30.05
N LEU A 9 -0.57 -52.29 28.89
CA LEU A 9 -1.07 -53.25 27.90
C LEU A 9 -1.25 -52.56 26.55
N ALA A 10 -0.72 -53.20 25.49
CA ALA A 10 -1.20 -53.00 24.14
C ALA A 10 -2.55 -53.71 24.00
N ALA A 11 -3.62 -52.95 23.80
CA ALA A 11 -4.91 -53.50 23.40
C ALA A 11 -5.08 -53.31 21.89
N ILE A 12 -5.04 -54.45 21.21
CA ILE A 12 -5.30 -54.68 19.80
C ILE A 12 -6.70 -54.14 19.47
N PHE A 13 -6.78 -53.07 18.68
CA PHE A 13 -8.05 -52.68 18.06
C PHE A 13 -8.24 -53.48 16.78
N ALA A 14 -9.26 -54.33 16.82
CA ALA A 14 -9.68 -55.23 15.78
C ALA A 14 -9.96 -54.50 14.47
N ILE A 15 -9.54 -55.15 13.38
CA ILE A 15 -9.87 -54.85 12.00
C ILE A 15 -11.38 -54.97 11.83
N GLY A 16 -12.07 -53.83 11.87
CA GLY A 16 -13.44 -53.69 11.39
C GLY A 16 -13.39 -53.06 10.00
N ALA A 17 -13.58 -53.86 8.97
CA ALA A 17 -13.78 -53.39 7.60
C ALA A 17 -15.13 -52.64 7.51
N LEU A 18 -15.09 -51.33 7.71
CA LEU A 18 -16.15 -50.42 7.29
C LEU A 18 -15.70 -49.77 5.97
N PRO A 19 -16.55 -49.71 4.94
CA PRO A 19 -16.24 -48.93 3.76
C PRO A 19 -16.09 -47.47 4.21
N VAL A 20 -14.87 -46.95 4.14
CA VAL A 20 -14.61 -45.52 4.28
C VAL A 20 -15.23 -44.87 3.05
N VAL A 21 -16.51 -44.50 3.19
CA VAL A 21 -17.13 -43.49 2.34
C VAL A 21 -16.31 -42.22 2.57
N LEU A 22 -15.45 -41.87 1.62
CA LEU A 22 -14.79 -40.57 1.57
C LEU A 22 -15.87 -39.50 1.74
N PRO A 23 -15.83 -38.67 2.81
CA PRO A 23 -16.60 -37.45 2.81
C PRO A 23 -16.07 -36.58 1.68
N ALA A 24 -17.00 -36.13 0.84
CA ALA A 24 -16.77 -35.23 -0.27
C ALA A 24 -15.74 -34.13 0.05
N ALA A 25 -14.91 -33.81 -0.94
CA ALA A 25 -14.05 -32.64 -0.93
C ALA A 25 -14.87 -31.42 -0.49
N LEU A 26 -14.72 -31.01 0.76
CA LEU A 26 -15.25 -29.75 1.25
C LEU A 26 -14.60 -28.65 0.39
N PRO A 27 -15.39 -27.71 -0.17
CA PRO A 27 -14.81 -26.59 -0.89
C PRO A 27 -13.86 -25.87 0.06
N ALA A 28 -12.59 -25.78 -0.34
CA ALA A 28 -11.62 -24.97 0.38
C ALA A 28 -12.20 -23.56 0.51
N PRO A 29 -12.09 -22.95 1.70
CA PRO A 29 -12.67 -21.63 1.91
C PRO A 29 -12.09 -20.61 0.92
N ALA A 30 -12.97 -19.78 0.34
CA ALA A 30 -12.62 -18.77 -0.66
C ALA A 30 -11.54 -17.75 -0.20
N TRP A 31 -11.28 -17.64 1.10
CA TRP A 31 -10.22 -16.82 1.67
C TRP A 31 -8.81 -17.38 1.46
N ALA A 32 -8.68 -18.66 1.07
CA ALA A 32 -7.39 -19.27 0.72
C ALA A 32 -6.87 -18.88 -0.67
N GLN A 33 -7.65 -18.13 -1.47
CA GLN A 33 -7.27 -17.70 -2.83
C GLN A 33 -6.82 -16.23 -2.89
N ALA A 34 -6.54 -15.58 -1.75
CA ALA A 34 -5.94 -14.25 -1.79
C ALA A 34 -4.59 -14.33 -2.51
N PRO A 35 -4.37 -13.57 -3.60
CA PRO A 35 -3.09 -13.56 -4.28
C PRO A 35 -1.99 -13.18 -3.28
N SER A 36 -1.02 -14.08 -3.10
CA SER A 36 0.15 -13.81 -2.27
C SER A 36 0.95 -12.67 -2.90
N ARG A 37 0.81 -11.46 -2.35
CA ARG A 37 1.57 -10.29 -2.80
C ARG A 37 2.98 -10.44 -2.25
N ALA A 38 3.98 -10.39 -3.12
CA ALA A 38 5.38 -10.44 -2.71
C ALA A 38 5.66 -9.35 -1.67
N ALA A 39 6.52 -9.66 -0.69
CA ALA A 39 6.95 -8.67 0.28
C ALA A 39 7.61 -7.47 -0.42
N PRO A 40 7.35 -6.23 0.05
CA PRO A 40 7.91 -5.04 -0.59
C PRO A 40 9.44 -5.00 -0.43
N THR A 41 10.11 -4.55 -1.48
CA THR A 41 11.56 -4.27 -1.47
C THR A 41 11.89 -3.06 -0.58
N LYS A 42 13.15 -2.92 -0.17
CA LYS A 42 13.62 -1.74 0.59
C LYS A 42 13.29 -0.43 -0.14
N ALA A 43 13.53 -0.36 -1.45
CA ALA A 43 13.23 0.83 -2.24
C ALA A 43 11.72 1.18 -2.26
N GLN A 44 10.85 0.16 -2.32
CA GLN A 44 9.41 0.36 -2.24
C GLN A 44 8.97 0.85 -0.86
N LEU A 45 9.57 0.32 0.20
CA LEU A 45 9.32 0.80 1.57
C LEU A 45 9.79 2.24 1.76
N ASP A 46 10.98 2.59 1.29
CA ASP A 46 11.53 3.94 1.38
C ASP A 46 10.64 4.95 0.61
N SER A 47 10.21 4.59 -0.60
CA SER A 47 9.29 5.41 -1.41
C SER A 47 7.92 5.58 -0.74
N ALA A 48 7.36 4.49 -0.20
CA ALA A 48 6.09 4.54 0.52
C ALA A 48 6.15 5.39 1.80
N ALA A 49 7.22 5.22 2.59
CA ALA A 49 7.43 6.00 3.81
C ALA A 49 7.61 7.50 3.50
N TYR A 50 8.38 7.82 2.46
CA TYR A 50 8.56 9.20 2.03
C TYR A 50 7.24 9.81 1.54
N THR A 51 6.48 9.08 0.72
CA THR A 51 5.15 9.51 0.25
C THR A 51 4.22 9.78 1.42
N LEU A 52 4.16 8.87 2.41
CA LEU A 52 3.35 9.05 3.60
C LEU A 52 3.74 10.31 4.38
N ARG A 53 5.04 10.55 4.55
CA ARG A 53 5.55 11.76 5.19
C ARG A 53 5.06 13.02 4.48
N ILE A 54 5.16 13.08 3.15
CA ILE A 54 4.67 14.21 2.35
C ILE A 54 3.18 14.45 2.58
N VAL A 55 2.36 13.39 2.51
CA VAL A 55 0.91 13.48 2.75
C VAL A 55 0.63 14.02 4.15
N MET A 56 1.25 13.46 5.18
CA MET A 56 1.03 13.88 6.57
C MET A 56 1.47 15.33 6.81
N THR A 57 2.62 15.73 6.29
CA THR A 57 3.09 17.12 6.36
C THR A 57 2.13 18.07 5.66
N ALA A 58 1.60 17.69 4.49
CA ALA A 58 0.64 18.53 3.77
C ALA A 58 -0.69 18.68 4.50
N LEU A 59 -1.23 17.60 5.07
CA LEU A 59 -2.47 17.64 5.86
C LEU A 59 -2.35 18.55 7.09
N GLN A 60 -1.19 18.55 7.74
CA GLN A 60 -0.91 19.35 8.93
C GLN A 60 -0.48 20.80 8.62
N SER A 61 -0.12 21.10 7.37
CA SER A 61 0.38 22.42 6.98
C SER A 61 -0.75 23.45 6.83
N ASN A 62 -0.55 24.67 7.32
CA ASN A 62 -1.49 25.79 7.07
C ASN A 62 -1.32 26.40 5.67
N GLU A 63 -0.23 26.08 4.98
CA GLU A 63 0.09 26.60 3.64
C GLU A 63 -0.55 25.79 2.51
N VAL A 64 -1.10 24.60 2.82
CA VAL A 64 -1.75 23.74 1.84
C VAL A 64 -3.25 24.00 1.84
N GLU A 65 -3.79 24.34 0.69
CA GLU A 65 -5.22 24.65 0.54
C GLU A 65 -6.10 23.42 0.85
N GLN A 66 -7.28 23.66 1.42
CA GLN A 66 -8.20 22.59 1.81
C GLN A 66 -8.59 21.61 0.69
N PRO A 67 -8.82 22.05 -0.57
CA PRO A 67 -9.12 21.11 -1.66
C PRO A 67 -7.99 20.10 -1.92
N VAL A 68 -6.73 20.51 -1.73
CA VAL A 68 -5.58 19.59 -1.83
C VAL A 68 -5.59 18.60 -0.68
N LYS A 69 -5.82 19.09 0.55
CA LYS A 69 -5.90 18.22 1.74
C LYS A 69 -7.01 17.17 1.62
N ASN A 70 -8.19 17.56 1.16
CA ASN A 70 -9.30 16.65 0.94
C ASN A 70 -8.93 15.56 -0.08
N ALA A 71 -8.37 15.95 -1.23
CA ALA A 71 -7.92 14.99 -2.25
C ALA A 71 -6.86 14.02 -1.71
N LEU A 72 -5.90 14.51 -0.93
CA LEU A 72 -4.88 13.68 -0.29
C LEU A 72 -5.48 12.70 0.73
N PHE A 73 -6.43 13.17 1.55
CA PHE A 73 -7.08 12.34 2.56
C PHE A 73 -7.95 11.25 1.91
N ASP A 74 -8.79 11.61 0.94
CA ASP A 74 -9.65 10.67 0.21
C ASP A 74 -8.82 9.60 -0.52
N CYS A 75 -7.70 10.03 -1.11
CA CYS A 75 -6.74 9.16 -1.77
C CYS A 75 -6.09 8.17 -0.81
N LEU A 76 -5.62 8.64 0.36
CA LEU A 76 -5.05 7.78 1.41
C LEU A 76 -6.07 6.80 1.99
N TYR A 77 -7.32 7.25 2.15
CA TYR A 77 -8.40 6.41 2.67
C TYR A 77 -8.79 5.29 1.71
N SER A 78 -8.72 5.56 0.40
CA SER A 78 -9.23 4.66 -0.65
C SER A 78 -8.16 3.76 -1.27
N ASN A 79 -6.87 3.98 -0.97
CA ASN A 79 -5.75 3.26 -1.60
C ASN A 79 -4.70 2.87 -0.57
N SER A 80 -3.93 1.81 -0.84
CA SER A 80 -2.76 1.53 -0.02
C SER A 80 -1.64 2.54 -0.27
N ILE A 81 -0.84 2.87 0.74
CA ILE A 81 0.29 3.79 0.58
C ILE A 81 1.31 3.29 -0.45
N GLY A 82 1.47 1.97 -0.57
CA GLY A 82 2.34 1.36 -1.57
C GLY A 82 1.84 1.54 -3.01
N GLU A 83 0.51 1.62 -3.21
CA GLU A 83 -0.06 1.94 -4.52
C GLU A 83 0.12 3.42 -4.86
N ILE A 84 -0.10 4.31 -3.90
CA ILE A 84 0.10 5.75 -4.09
C ILE A 84 1.56 6.05 -4.44
N SER A 85 2.51 5.50 -3.68
CA SER A 85 3.94 5.71 -3.93
C SER A 85 4.39 5.13 -5.27
N ALA A 86 3.90 3.95 -5.64
CA ALA A 86 4.19 3.37 -6.96
C ALA A 86 3.64 4.22 -8.12
N GLN A 87 2.46 4.83 -7.97
CA GLN A 87 1.94 5.75 -8.98
C GLN A 87 2.74 7.06 -9.03
N ALA A 88 3.14 7.59 -7.88
CA ALA A 88 4.02 8.77 -7.81
C ALA A 88 5.37 8.50 -8.48
N ASP A 89 5.98 7.34 -8.23
CA ASP A 89 7.22 6.92 -8.87
C ASP A 89 7.08 6.84 -10.40
N LYS A 90 5.95 6.34 -10.92
CA LYS A 90 5.67 6.34 -12.37
C LYS A 90 5.59 7.75 -12.95
N VAL A 91 4.92 8.68 -12.25
CA VAL A 91 4.84 10.08 -12.68
C VAL A 91 6.23 10.73 -12.72
N ILE A 92 7.06 10.46 -11.70
CA ILE A 92 8.43 10.98 -11.65
C ILE A 92 9.28 10.38 -12.77
N ALA A 93 9.19 9.08 -13.00
CA ALA A 93 9.92 8.41 -14.07
C ALA A 93 9.53 8.96 -15.46
N ALA A 94 8.23 9.19 -15.70
CA ALA A 94 7.73 9.79 -16.93
C ALA A 94 8.15 11.26 -17.12
N ASN A 95 8.59 11.93 -16.05
CA ASN A 95 9.03 13.32 -16.05
C ASN A 95 10.48 13.46 -15.55
N ALA A 96 11.34 12.50 -15.91
CA ALA A 96 12.73 12.47 -15.50
C ALA A 96 13.43 13.83 -15.79
N GLY A 97 14.15 14.35 -14.80
CA GLY A 97 14.84 15.65 -14.87
C GLY A 97 13.94 16.88 -14.66
N LYS A 98 12.62 16.71 -14.52
CA LYS A 98 11.67 17.82 -14.26
C LYS A 98 11.14 17.84 -12.83
N VAL A 99 11.28 16.74 -12.09
CA VAL A 99 10.87 16.63 -10.69
C VAL A 99 12.11 16.37 -9.84
N ASP A 100 12.37 17.26 -8.89
CA ASP A 100 13.33 17.03 -7.82
C ASP A 100 12.65 16.32 -6.64
N ARG A 101 13.05 15.08 -6.37
CA ARG A 101 12.53 14.28 -5.24
C ARG A 101 12.88 14.86 -3.87
N LYS A 102 13.86 15.79 -3.80
CA LYS A 102 14.24 16.45 -2.55
C LYS A 102 13.40 17.70 -2.28
N ASP A 103 12.73 18.22 -3.30
CA ASP A 103 11.83 19.36 -3.17
C ASP A 103 10.44 18.87 -2.71
N ALA A 104 10.09 19.21 -1.48
CA ALA A 104 8.83 18.80 -0.87
C ALA A 104 7.60 19.37 -1.59
N SER A 105 7.69 20.57 -2.17
CA SER A 105 6.60 21.20 -2.91
C SER A 105 6.37 20.50 -4.24
N GLN A 106 7.45 20.13 -4.95
CA GLN A 106 7.34 19.35 -6.19
C GLN A 106 6.81 17.94 -5.91
N MET A 107 7.29 17.29 -4.85
CA MET A 107 6.79 15.98 -4.44
C MET A 107 5.33 16.03 -4.00
N LEU A 108 4.91 17.08 -3.28
CA LEU A 108 3.50 17.30 -2.95
C LEU A 108 2.66 17.46 -4.22
N ALA A 109 3.11 18.24 -5.21
CA ALA A 109 2.39 18.40 -6.47
C ALA A 109 2.23 17.07 -7.22
N VAL A 110 3.28 16.23 -7.24
CA VAL A 110 3.20 14.88 -7.82
C VAL A 110 2.19 14.02 -7.07
N VAL A 111 2.28 13.92 -5.75
CA VAL A 111 1.41 13.07 -4.94
C VAL A 111 -0.05 13.55 -5.01
N ALA A 112 -0.31 14.84 -4.86
CA ALA A 112 -1.65 15.41 -5.04
C ALA A 112 -2.19 15.13 -6.45
N GLY A 113 -1.32 15.24 -7.47
CA GLY A 113 -1.66 14.92 -8.84
C GLY A 113 -2.01 13.44 -9.07
N THR A 114 -1.34 12.51 -8.37
CA THR A 114 -1.69 11.07 -8.37
C THR A 114 -2.99 10.80 -7.63
N CYS A 115 -3.31 11.62 -6.64
CA CYS A 115 -4.56 11.60 -5.90
C CYS A 115 -5.71 12.32 -6.63
N GLY A 116 -5.54 12.62 -7.92
CA GLY A 116 -6.58 13.20 -8.76
C GLY A 116 -6.77 14.71 -8.61
N TYR A 117 -6.00 15.38 -7.74
CA TYR A 117 -6.07 16.83 -7.65
C TYR A 117 -5.56 17.46 -8.96
N ARG A 118 -6.37 18.37 -9.50
CA ARG A 118 -6.01 19.20 -10.65
C ARG A 118 -6.28 20.65 -10.26
N PRO A 119 -5.24 21.49 -10.13
CA PRO A 119 -5.46 22.89 -9.87
C PRO A 119 -6.24 23.50 -11.04
N PRO A 120 -7.11 24.48 -10.78
CA PRO A 120 -7.81 25.19 -11.85
C PRO A 120 -6.77 25.75 -12.82
N ALA A 121 -7.04 25.60 -14.12
CA ALA A 121 -6.16 26.11 -15.16
C ALA A 121 -5.99 27.63 -14.95
N THR A 122 -4.83 28.02 -14.44
CA THR A 122 -4.47 29.42 -14.33
C THR A 122 -4.34 29.92 -15.77
N LYS A 123 -5.25 30.81 -16.19
CA LYS A 123 -5.06 31.57 -17.44
C LYS A 123 -3.66 32.19 -17.36
N PRO A 124 -2.83 32.11 -18.42
CA PRO A 124 -1.52 32.72 -18.39
C PRO A 124 -1.67 34.18 -17.96
N ALA A 125 -1.00 34.56 -16.88
CA ALA A 125 -0.92 35.96 -16.49
C ALA A 125 -0.40 36.72 -17.72
N ALA A 126 -1.25 37.59 -18.28
CA ALA A 126 -0.85 38.49 -19.34
C ALA A 126 0.40 39.21 -18.82
N LYS A 127 1.54 38.99 -19.49
CA LYS A 127 2.80 39.66 -19.19
C LYS A 127 2.48 41.14 -19.04
N SER A 128 2.62 41.67 -17.83
CA SER A 128 2.55 43.11 -17.59
C SER A 128 3.64 43.73 -18.47
N ALA A 129 3.21 44.49 -19.47
CA ALA A 129 4.11 45.25 -20.32
C ALA A 129 4.98 46.17 -19.43
N PRO A 130 6.26 46.38 -19.76
CA PRO A 130 7.12 47.26 -18.98
C PRO A 130 6.51 48.66 -18.95
N LYS A 131 6.37 49.25 -17.76
CA LYS A 131 6.11 50.68 -17.66
C LYS A 131 7.38 51.41 -18.13
N ARG A 132 7.15 52.35 -19.06
CA ARG A 132 8.05 53.28 -19.76
C ARG A 132 9.39 53.56 -19.11
#